data_AF-A0A941WIF4-F1
#
_entry.id   AF-A0A941WIF4-F1
#
_cell.length_a   1.000
_cell.length_b   1.000
_cell.length_c   1.000
_cell.angle_alpha   90.00
_cell.angle_beta   90.00
_cell.angle_gamma   90.00
#
_symmetry.space_group_name_H-M   'P 1'
#
loop_
_entity.id
_entity.type
_entity.pdbx_description
1 polymer ?
#
loop_
_entity_poly.entity_id
_entity_poly.type
_entity_poly.pdbx_seq_one_letter_code
_entity_poly.pdbx_strand_id
1 'polypeptide(L)'
;MEEVKQSLQEPASKERKNYKSVFLKKRAVCNRQSVYISGEIQKRIMQIVGVITNKQVSIGSFIDNVLEEHLNTYNDVLSVLYREEMQKGIFNQPKENKE
;
A
#
# COMPACT_ATOMS: atom_id res chain seq x y z
N MET A 1 -28.13 -2.26 -41.90
CA MET A 1 -28.22 -2.85 -40.55
C MET A 1 -26.80 -2.85 -40.01
N GLU A 2 -26.49 -1.90 -39.13
CA GLU A 2 -25.14 -1.72 -38.58
C GLU A 2 -24.78 -2.86 -37.64
N GLU A 3 -23.67 -3.53 -37.93
CA GLU A 3 -23.06 -4.53 -37.05
C GLU A 3 -22.40 -3.83 -35.85
N VAL A 4 -23.12 -3.81 -34.74
CA VAL A 4 -22.58 -3.43 -33.43
C VAL A 4 -21.63 -4.54 -32.96
N LYS A 5 -20.34 -4.38 -33.24
CA LYS A 5 -19.27 -5.15 -32.57
C LYS A 5 -19.16 -4.71 -31.11
N GLN A 6 -20.04 -5.26 -30.26
CA GLN A 6 -19.86 -5.24 -28.81
C GLN A 6 -18.64 -6.10 -28.46
N SER A 7 -17.52 -5.43 -28.14
CA SER A 7 -16.31 -6.07 -27.67
C SER A 7 -16.53 -6.63 -26.26
N LEU A 8 -16.67 -7.94 -26.18
CA LEU A 8 -16.47 -8.73 -24.97
C LEU A 8 -14.99 -8.62 -24.56
N GLN A 9 -14.61 -7.61 -23.78
CA GLN A 9 -13.37 -7.65 -23.00
C GLN A 9 -13.72 -7.71 -21.52
N GLU A 10 -13.43 -8.88 -20.96
CA GLU A 10 -13.75 -9.38 -19.63
C GLU A 10 -13.46 -8.36 -18.50
N PRO A 11 -14.37 -8.19 -17.51
CA PRO A 11 -14.14 -7.32 -16.36
C PRO A 11 -12.85 -7.65 -15.58
N ALA A 12 -12.46 -8.93 -15.57
CA ALA A 12 -11.21 -9.41 -14.99
C ALA A 12 -9.96 -8.77 -15.62
N SER A 13 -10.02 -8.37 -16.89
CA SER A 13 -8.89 -7.72 -17.57
C SER A 13 -8.67 -6.29 -17.10
N LYS A 14 -9.74 -5.58 -16.74
CA LYS A 14 -9.69 -4.21 -16.22
C LYS A 14 -9.16 -4.18 -14.79
N GLU A 15 -9.63 -5.08 -13.94
CA GLU A 15 -9.15 -5.21 -12.56
C GLU A 15 -7.67 -5.60 -12.49
N ARG A 16 -7.22 -6.54 -13.33
CA ARG A 16 -5.80 -6.92 -13.42
C ARG A 16 -4.92 -5.74 -13.83
N LYS A 17 -5.38 -4.92 -14.80
CA LYS A 17 -4.66 -3.71 -15.22
C LYS A 17 -4.59 -2.69 -14.08
N ASN A 18 -5.70 -2.48 -13.38
CA ASN A 18 -5.77 -1.53 -12.27
C ASN A 18 -4.85 -1.94 -11.11
N TYR A 19 -4.87 -3.22 -10.72
CA TYR A 19 -3.99 -3.73 -9.67
C TYR A 19 -2.51 -3.51 -10.02
N LYS A 20 -2.12 -3.81 -11.26
CA LYS A 20 -0.74 -3.59 -11.72
C LYS A 20 -0.34 -2.11 -11.67
N SER A 21 -1.24 -1.20 -12.04
CA SER A 21 -0.94 0.24 -12.02
C SER A 21 -0.78 0.82 -10.61
N VAL A 22 -1.53 0.29 -9.63
CA VAL A 22 -1.48 0.78 -8.25
C VAL A 22 -0.31 0.12 -7.49
N PHE A 23 -0.26 -1.21 -7.45
CA PHE A 23 0.64 -1.93 -6.54
C PHE A 23 1.97 -2.33 -7.18
N LEU A 24 2.02 -2.55 -8.49
CA LEU A 24 3.23 -2.99 -9.21
C LEU A 24 3.94 -1.85 -9.93
N LYS A 25 3.83 -0.63 -9.40
CA LYS A 25 4.54 0.53 -9.94
C LYS A 25 5.95 0.61 -9.36
N LYS A 26 6.94 0.81 -10.23
CA LYS A 26 8.30 1.12 -9.80
C LYS A 26 8.34 2.53 -9.22
N ARG A 27 8.79 2.66 -7.98
CA ARG A 27 8.96 3.95 -7.29
C ARG A 27 10.42 4.13 -6.89
N ALA A 28 10.95 5.32 -7.17
CA ALA A 28 12.26 5.74 -6.66
C ALA A 28 12.06 6.22 -5.21
N VAL A 29 12.38 5.36 -4.25
CA VAL A 29 12.34 5.73 -2.83
C VAL A 29 13.71 6.30 -2.46
N CYS A 30 13.80 7.62 -2.24
CA CYS A 30 15.03 8.32 -1.86
C CYS A 30 15.27 8.37 -0.34
N ASN A 31 14.27 8.10 0.51
CA ASN A 31 14.42 8.12 1.97
C ASN A 31 13.87 6.82 2.57
N ARG A 32 14.68 5.76 2.58
CA ARG A 32 14.25 4.42 3.00
C ARG A 32 14.42 4.23 4.50
N GLN A 33 13.32 3.91 5.19
CA GLN A 33 13.36 3.40 6.55
C GLN A 33 13.18 1.88 6.55
N SER A 34 13.97 1.18 7.38
CA SER A 34 13.86 -0.27 7.53
C SER A 34 12.74 -0.61 8.51
N VAL A 35 11.75 -1.36 8.04
CA VAL A 35 10.70 -1.96 8.87
C VAL A 35 10.87 -3.47 8.92
N TYR A 36 10.57 -4.08 10.06
CA TYR A 36 10.56 -5.53 10.20
C TYR A 36 9.21 -6.08 9.74
N ILE A 37 9.26 -7.13 8.93
CA ILE A 37 8.10 -7.91 8.51
C ILE A 37 8.38 -9.38 8.72
N SER A 38 7.34 -10.19 8.89
CA SER A 38 7.49 -11.63 9.02
C SER A 38 8.15 -12.23 7.78
N GLY A 39 9.08 -13.16 7.96
CA GLY A 39 9.81 -13.79 6.86
C GLY A 39 8.90 -14.50 5.85
N GLU A 40 7.76 -15.02 6.30
CA GLU A 40 6.75 -15.62 5.42
C GLU A 40 6.11 -14.59 4.46
N ILE A 41 5.80 -13.40 4.98
CA ILE A 41 5.27 -12.29 4.20
C ILE A 41 6.31 -11.84 3.17
N GLN A 42 7.56 -11.69 3.61
CA GLN A 42 8.66 -11.32 2.72
C GLN A 42 8.83 -12.33 1.57
N LYS A 43 8.78 -13.64 1.86
CA LYS A 43 8.87 -14.70 0.83
C LYS A 43 7.72 -14.62 -0.16
N ARG A 44 6.48 -14.44 0.31
CA ARG A 44 5.31 -14.28 -0.56
C ARG A 44 5.44 -13.07 -1.47
N ILE A 45 5.85 -11.92 -0.93
CA ILE A 45 6.04 -10.70 -1.72
C ILE A 45 7.13 -10.92 -2.78
N MET A 46 8.25 -11.55 -2.40
CA MET A 46 9.33 -11.86 -3.34
C MET A 46 8.86 -12.71 -4.53
N GLN A 47 8.01 -13.71 -4.29
CA GLN A 47 7.43 -14.53 -5.36
C GLN A 47 6.51 -13.70 -6.26
N ILE A 48 5.64 -12.87 -5.69
CA ILE A 48 4.71 -12.00 -6.42
C ILE A 48 5.49 -11.04 -7.33
N VAL A 49 6.42 -10.26 -6.78
CA VAL A 49 7.18 -9.28 -7.59
C VAL A 49 8.10 -9.98 -8.59
N GLY A 50 8.71 -11.11 -8.20
CA GLY A 50 9.60 -11.87 -9.06
C GLY A 50 8.91 -12.42 -10.30
N VAL A 51 7.75 -13.06 -10.11
CA VAL A 51 7.00 -13.73 -11.19
C VAL A 51 6.20 -12.73 -12.02
N ILE A 52 5.51 -11.77 -11.39
CA ILE A 52 4.54 -10.92 -12.11
C ILE A 52 5.23 -9.74 -12.80
N THR A 53 6.28 -9.17 -12.20
CA THR A 53 6.95 -7.97 -12.72
C THR A 53 8.27 -8.26 -13.41
N ASN A 54 8.65 -9.53 -13.58
CA ASN A 54 9.98 -9.92 -14.08
C ASN A 54 11.11 -9.18 -13.34
N LYS A 55 10.99 -9.06 -12.01
CA LYS A 55 11.94 -8.35 -11.12
C LYS A 55 12.10 -6.84 -11.40
N GLN A 56 11.20 -6.21 -12.14
CA GLN A 56 11.25 -4.75 -12.37
C GLN A 56 10.85 -3.95 -11.12
N VAL A 57 10.01 -4.52 -10.25
CA VAL A 57 9.58 -3.92 -8.99
C VAL A 57 10.32 -4.57 -7.84
N SER A 58 10.89 -3.74 -6.96
CA SER A 58 11.56 -4.23 -5.75
C SER A 58 10.53 -4.57 -4.66
N ILE A 59 10.90 -5.45 -3.73
CA ILE A 59 10.09 -5.77 -2.54
C ILE A 59 9.73 -4.48 -1.79
N GLY A 60 10.70 -3.59 -1.59
CA GLY A 60 10.49 -2.31 -0.93
C GLY A 60 9.47 -1.43 -1.66
N SER A 61 9.57 -1.32 -2.99
CA SER A 61 8.60 -0.55 -3.78
C SER A 61 7.18 -1.12 -3.70
N PHE A 62 7.04 -2.45 -3.69
CA PHE A 62 5.73 -3.09 -3.54
C PHE A 62 5.12 -2.81 -2.16
N ILE A 63 5.91 -2.96 -1.09
CA ILE A 63 5.48 -2.67 0.27
C ILE A 63 5.07 -1.21 0.41
N ASP A 64 5.89 -0.30 -0.13
CA ASP A 64 5.61 1.15 -0.09
C ASP A 64 4.28 1.50 -0.77
N ASN A 65 4.02 0.94 -1.96
CA ASN A 65 2.76 1.16 -2.67
C ASN A 65 1.55 0.60 -1.89
N VAL A 66 1.68 -0.57 -1.27
CA VAL A 66 0.61 -1.19 -0.47
C VAL A 66 0.32 -0.35 0.77
N LEU A 67 1.36 0.12 1.47
CA LEU A 67 1.22 0.94 2.66
C LEU A 67 0.62 2.31 2.31
N GLU A 68 1.06 2.95 1.23
CA GLU A 68 0.51 4.23 0.80
C GLU A 68 -0.97 4.10 0.43
N GLU A 69 -1.36 3.08 -0.34
CA GLU A 69 -2.76 2.84 -0.70
C GLU A 69 -3.61 2.56 0.55
N HIS A 70 -3.08 1.78 1.50
CA HIS A 70 -3.76 1.52 2.76
C HIS A 70 -3.96 2.80 3.58
N LEU A 71 -2.92 3.64 3.72
CA LEU A 71 -3.00 4.90 4.44
C LEU A 71 -3.96 5.89 3.78
N ASN A 72 -4.03 5.92 2.45
CA ASN A 72 -4.99 6.75 1.71
C ASN A 72 -6.42 6.25 1.87
N THR A 73 -6.64 4.94 1.74
CA THR A 73 -7.98 4.33 1.82
C THR A 73 -8.59 4.47 3.23
N TYR A 74 -7.77 4.33 4.26
CA TYR A 74 -8.23 4.34 5.66
C TYR A 74 -7.89 5.64 6.40
N ASN A 75 -7.54 6.71 5.68
CA ASN A 75 -7.11 7.97 6.28
C ASN A 75 -8.14 8.56 7.26
N ASP A 76 -9.42 8.54 6.86
CA ASP A 76 -10.52 9.06 7.67
C ASP A 76 -10.71 8.24 8.95
N VAL A 77 -10.67 6.90 8.82
CA VAL A 77 -10.80 5.97 9.96
C VAL A 77 -9.65 6.16 10.94
N LEU A 78 -8.41 6.24 10.42
CA LEU A 78 -7.22 6.49 11.23
C LEU A 78 -7.30 7.85 11.94
N SER A 79 -7.81 8.88 11.26
CA SER A 79 -7.96 10.22 11.84
C SER A 79 -8.96 10.25 13.00
N VAL A 80 -10.06 9.50 12.90
CA VAL A 80 -11.04 9.37 14.00
C VAL A 80 -10.43 8.62 15.18
N LEU A 81 -9.87 7.43 14.94
CA LEU A 81 -9.23 6.62 15.99
C LEU A 81 -8.10 7.37 16.69
N TYR A 82 -7.30 8.13 15.94
CA TYR A 82 -6.22 8.94 16.50
C TYR A 82 -6.74 10.04 17.42
N ARG A 83 -7.83 10.72 17.04
CA ARG A 83 -8.47 11.75 17.88
C ARG A 83 -9.08 11.15 19.14
N GLU A 84 -9.69 9.98 19.04
CA GLU A 84 -10.24 9.26 20.20
C GLU A 84 -9.13 8.90 21.20
N GLU A 85 -8.00 8.35 20.72
CA GLU A 85 -6.86 8.01 21.59
C GLU A 85 -6.18 9.26 22.18
N MET A 86 -6.09 10.35 21.43
CA MET A 86 -5.58 11.63 21.92
C MET A 86 -6.48 12.24 23.00
N GLN A 87 -7.81 12.14 22.85
CA GLN A 87 -8.77 12.60 23.85
C GLN A 87 -8.78 11.72 25.10
N LYS A 88 -8.42 10.44 24.99
CA LYS A 88 -8.19 9.53 26.13
C LYS A 88 -6.92 9.85 26.94
N GLY A 89 -6.15 10.87 26.54
CA GLY A 89 -5.07 11.43 27.36
C GLY A 89 -3.78 10.61 27.42
N ILE A 90 -3.64 9.55 26.62
CA ILE A 90 -2.47 8.66 26.67
C ILE A 90 -1.19 9.38 26.19
N PHE A 91 -1.32 10.39 25.31
CA PHE A 91 -0.18 11.15 24.78
C PHE A 91 0.13 12.45 25.53
N ASN A 92 -0.69 12.85 26.51
CA ASN A 92 -0.36 13.97 27.39
C ASN A 92 0.40 13.46 28.62
N GLN A 93 1.58 12.89 28.39
CA GLN A 93 2.58 12.83 29.45
C GLN A 93 3.05 14.27 29.70
N PRO A 94 2.92 14.83 30.92
CA PRO A 94 3.54 16.10 31.23
C PRO A 94 5.03 15.96 30.97
N LYS A 95 5.61 16.83 30.14
CA LYS A 95 7.06 16.99 30.14
C LYS A 95 7.42 17.46 31.54
N GLU A 96 7.99 16.56 32.34
CA GLU A 96 8.57 16.89 33.63
C GLU A 96 9.67 17.91 33.36
N ASN A 97 9.38 19.17 33.68
CA ASN A 97 10.36 20.24 33.65
C ASN A 97 11.36 19.94 34.76
N LYS A 98 12.52 19.41 34.40
CA LYS A 98 13.65 19.33 35.32
C LYS A 98 14.24 20.73 35.46
N GLU A 99 14.13 21.23 36.68
CA GLU A 99 14.86 22.36 37.27
C GLU A 99 16.37 22.25 37.09
#